data_AF-A0A8K0I1Y7-F1
#
_entry.id   AF-A0A8K0I1Y7-F1
#
_cell.length_a   1.000
_cell.length_b   1.000
_cell.length_c   1.000
_cell.angle_alpha   90.00
_cell.angle_beta   90.00
_cell.angle_gamma   90.00
#
_symmetry.space_group_name_H-M   'P 1'
#
loop_
_entity.id
_entity.type
_entity.pdbx_description
1 polymer ?
#
loop_
_entity_poly.entity_id
_entity_poly.type
_entity_poly.pdbx_seq_one_letter_code
_entity_poly.pdbx_strand_id
1 'polypeptide(L)'
;MKIKQANAGALTNFEVLDFLQSRGATSDPMGCLGSVAPSECKVFDYLVHGAACNQTRDAVNEFLKRCEKFRLAKAEKLNIINLRPSSQAEIYPFAHETDQSFLKFMW
;
A
#
# COMPACT_ATOMS: atom_id res chain seq x y z
N MET A 1 -14.73 8.94 24.52
CA MET A 1 -14.67 7.90 23.47
C MET A 1 -14.22 6.58 24.10
N LYS A 2 -14.77 5.44 23.67
CA LYS A 2 -14.29 4.09 24.06
C LYS A 2 -13.89 3.32 22.79
N ILE A 3 -12.73 2.68 22.80
CA ILE A 3 -12.24 1.86 21.68
C ILE A 3 -12.98 0.51 21.71
N LYS A 4 -13.66 0.14 20.63
CA LYS A 4 -14.34 -1.15 20.51
C LYS A 4 -13.42 -2.26 20.00
N GLN A 5 -12.53 -1.94 19.07
CA GLN A 5 -11.55 -2.85 18.49
C GLN A 5 -10.26 -2.07 18.22
N ALA A 6 -9.14 -2.54 18.79
CA ALA A 6 -7.86 -1.87 18.61
C ALA A 6 -7.29 -2.07 17.19
N ASN A 7 -7.40 -3.29 16.65
CA ASN A 7 -6.89 -3.66 15.34
C ASN A 7 -8.04 -4.26 14.50
N ALA A 8 -8.66 -3.43 13.65
CA ALA A 8 -9.75 -3.86 12.77
C ALA A 8 -9.25 -4.53 11.47
N GLY A 9 -8.05 -4.15 11.03
CA GLY A 9 -7.43 -4.65 9.80
C GLY A 9 -6.23 -3.79 9.44
N ALA A 10 -5.43 -4.27 8.48
CA ALA A 10 -4.35 -3.49 7.90
C ALA A 10 -4.83 -2.83 6.61
N LEU A 11 -4.35 -1.62 6.35
CA LEU A 11 -4.62 -0.87 5.13
C LEU A 11 -3.33 -0.80 4.30
N THR A 12 -3.48 -0.92 2.99
CA THR A 12 -2.39 -0.70 2.03
C THR A 12 -2.11 0.79 1.87
N ASN A 13 -0.87 1.12 1.51
CA ASN A 13 -0.46 2.49 1.20
C ASN A 13 -1.32 3.09 0.07
N PHE A 14 -1.75 2.27 -0.89
CA PHE A 14 -2.67 2.66 -1.95
C PHE A 14 -4.06 3.04 -1.40
N GLU A 15 -4.67 2.22 -0.55
CA GLU A 15 -5.98 2.53 0.05
C GLU A 15 -5.94 3.80 0.91
N VAL A 16 -4.85 4.01 1.64
CA VAL A 16 -4.64 5.24 2.41
C VAL A 16 -4.50 6.44 1.48
N LEU A 17 -3.75 6.31 0.39
CA LEU A 17 -3.58 7.39 -0.60
C LEU A 17 -4.91 7.76 -1.27
N ASP A 18 -5.67 6.76 -1.74
CA ASP A 18 -7.00 6.93 -2.36
C ASP A 18 -7.98 7.62 -1.37
N PHE A 19 -7.96 7.20 -0.11
CA PHE A 19 -8.78 7.82 0.94
C PHE A 19 -8.39 9.28 1.21
N LEU A 20 -7.10 9.57 1.36
CA LEU A 20 -6.62 10.94 1.60
C LEU A 20 -6.94 11.86 0.42
N GLN A 21 -6.78 11.37 -0.80
CA GLN A 21 -7.13 12.11 -2.01
C GLN A 21 -8.64 12.42 -2.06
N SER A 22 -9.50 11.46 -1.70
CA SER A 22 -10.96 11.67 -1.64
C SER A 22 -11.38 12.73 -0.62
N ARG A 23 -10.55 12.97 0.41
CA ARG A 23 -10.77 14.00 1.43
C ARG A 23 -10.23 15.38 1.02
N GLY A 24 -9.53 15.47 -0.11
CA GLY A 24 -8.90 16.70 -0.58
C GLY A 24 -7.49 16.93 -0.06
N ALA A 25 -6.79 15.88 0.38
CA ALA A 25 -5.37 15.99 0.68
C ALA A 25 -4.59 16.27 -0.61
N THR A 26 -3.63 17.18 -0.53
CA THR A 26 -2.80 17.60 -1.66
C THR A 26 -1.40 17.97 -1.17
N SER A 27 -0.42 17.88 -2.06
CA SER A 27 0.95 18.35 -1.82
C SER A 27 1.08 19.87 -1.87
N ASP A 28 0.07 20.58 -2.39
CA ASP A 28 0.07 22.05 -2.41
C ASP A 28 -0.13 22.61 -1.00
N PRO A 29 0.84 23.37 -0.45
CA PRO A 29 0.74 24.01 0.86
C PRO A 29 -0.49 24.91 1.01
N MET A 30 -1.01 25.46 -0.08
CA MET A 30 -2.19 26.32 -0.11
C MET A 30 -3.49 25.56 -0.47
N GLY A 31 -3.37 24.32 -0.96
CA GLY A 31 -4.50 23.53 -1.45
C GLY A 31 -5.26 22.78 -0.35
N CYS A 32 -4.63 22.52 0.81
CA CYS A 32 -5.30 22.02 2.01
C CYS A 32 -6.01 23.17 2.76
N LEU A 33 -7.04 23.79 2.15
CA LEU A 33 -7.83 24.91 2.68
C LEU A 33 -8.68 24.51 3.92
N GLY A 34 -8.08 24.01 4.99
CA GLY A 34 -8.72 23.71 6.27
C GLY A 34 -9.58 22.44 6.32
N SER A 35 -9.89 21.82 5.18
CA SER A 35 -10.70 20.59 5.10
C SER A 35 -9.97 19.33 5.59
N VAL A 36 -8.64 19.36 5.61
CA VAL A 36 -7.76 18.20 5.83
C VAL A 36 -6.69 18.58 6.84
N ALA A 37 -6.38 17.69 7.77
CA ALA A 37 -5.41 17.98 8.82
C ALA A 37 -3.99 18.09 8.24
N PRO A 38 -3.10 18.91 8.82
CA PRO A 38 -1.70 18.98 8.37
C PRO A 38 -0.97 17.63 8.40
N SER A 39 -1.33 16.74 9.33
CA SER A 39 -0.81 15.38 9.38
C SER A 39 -1.23 14.55 8.17
N GLU A 40 -2.45 14.74 7.68
CA GLU A 40 -2.98 14.03 6.52
C GLU A 40 -2.32 14.50 5.23
N CYS A 41 -2.10 15.81 5.05
CA CYS A 41 -1.37 16.33 3.88
C CYS A 41 0.10 15.87 3.89
N LYS A 42 0.75 15.76 5.06
CA LYS A 42 2.11 15.17 5.18
C LYS A 42 2.17 13.69 4.79
N VAL A 43 1.19 12.90 5.22
CA VAL A 43 1.13 11.46 4.87
C VAL A 43 0.83 11.31 3.38
N PHE A 44 -0.08 12.11 2.83
CA PHE A 44 -0.36 12.15 1.41
C PHE A 44 0.90 12.43 0.59
N ASP A 45 1.64 13.47 0.95
CA ASP A 45 2.88 13.87 0.26
C ASP A 45 3.92 12.73 0.24
N TYR A 46 4.11 12.05 1.37
CA TYR A 46 4.96 10.86 1.45
C TYR A 46 4.50 9.73 0.50
N LEU A 47 3.20 9.44 0.47
CA LEU A 47 2.65 8.34 -0.32
C LEU A 47 2.66 8.62 -1.83
N VAL A 48 2.45 9.89 -2.24
CA VAL A 48 2.53 10.32 -3.64
C VAL A 48 3.94 10.20 -4.20
N HIS A 49 4.97 10.39 -3.38
CA HIS A 49 6.35 10.18 -3.80
C HIS A 49 6.83 8.72 -3.67
N GLY A 50 6.00 7.84 -3.12
CA GLY A 50 6.31 6.42 -2.93
C GLY A 50 5.80 5.50 -4.03
N ALA A 51 5.79 4.19 -3.76
CA ALA A 51 5.34 3.18 -4.72
C ALA A 51 3.83 3.18 -5.00
N ALA A 52 3.04 3.77 -4.10
CA ALA A 52 1.58 3.77 -4.15
C ALA A 52 0.99 4.70 -5.23
N CYS A 53 1.74 5.70 -5.69
CA CYS A 53 1.24 6.74 -6.60
C CYS A 53 0.76 6.23 -7.96
N ASN A 54 1.41 5.18 -8.47
CA ASN A 54 1.13 4.61 -9.78
C ASN A 54 0.42 3.25 -9.69
N GLN A 55 -0.07 2.88 -8.50
CA GLN A 55 -0.85 1.65 -8.34
C GLN A 55 -2.32 1.90 -8.69
N THR A 56 -2.98 0.87 -9.21
CA THR A 56 -4.43 0.89 -9.49
C THR A 56 -5.12 -0.23 -8.71
N ARG A 57 -6.42 -0.06 -8.45
CA ARG A 57 -7.24 -1.11 -7.81
C ARG A 57 -7.16 -2.42 -8.58
N ASP A 58 -7.13 -2.36 -9.90
CA ASP A 58 -7.05 -3.54 -10.76
C ASP A 58 -5.71 -4.27 -10.61
N ALA A 59 -4.58 -3.54 -10.60
CA ALA A 59 -3.26 -4.13 -10.40
C ALA A 59 -3.14 -4.82 -9.03
N VAL A 60 -3.66 -4.20 -7.97
CA VAL A 60 -3.66 -4.77 -6.62
C VAL A 60 -4.53 -6.03 -6.56
N ASN A 61 -5.73 -6.00 -7.16
CA ASN A 61 -6.63 -7.14 -7.20
C ASN A 61 -6.04 -8.30 -8.03
N GLU A 62 -5.39 -7.99 -9.15
CA GLU A 62 -4.72 -9.00 -9.96
C GLU A 62 -3.56 -9.65 -9.20
N PHE A 63 -2.74 -8.85 -8.51
CA PHE A 63 -1.68 -9.36 -7.63
C PHE A 63 -2.25 -10.28 -6.55
N LEU A 64 -3.33 -9.90 -5.88
CA LEU A 64 -3.97 -10.72 -4.84
C LEU A 64 -4.47 -12.06 -5.40
N LYS A 65 -5.10 -12.07 -6.59
CA LYS A 65 -5.52 -13.29 -7.29
C LYS A 65 -4.33 -14.18 -7.65
N ARG A 66 -3.25 -13.61 -8.21
CA ARG A 66 -2.03 -14.36 -8.53
C ARG A 66 -1.42 -14.97 -7.25
N CYS A 67 -1.46 -14.24 -6.14
CA CYS A 67 -1.01 -14.69 -4.82
C CYS A 67 -1.88 -15.77 -4.17
N GLU A 68 -3.04 -16.13 -4.71
CA GLU A 68 -3.80 -17.28 -4.20
C GLU A 68 -3.10 -18.61 -4.51
N LYS A 69 -2.31 -18.65 -5.58
CA LYS A 69 -1.49 -19.81 -5.95
C LYS A 69 -0.32 -20.05 -4.98
N PHE A 70 0.02 -19.04 -4.19
CA PHE A 70 1.16 -19.05 -3.28
C PHE A 70 0.68 -18.91 -1.83
N ARG A 71 1.30 -19.62 -0.90
CA ARG A 71 0.93 -19.58 0.52
C ARG A 71 1.56 -18.39 1.24
N LEU A 72 1.26 -17.17 0.79
CA LEU A 72 1.72 -15.95 1.44
C LEU A 72 0.80 -15.56 2.61
N ALA A 73 1.39 -15.19 3.73
CA ALA A 73 0.71 -14.58 4.86
C ALA A 73 0.17 -13.18 4.48
N LYS A 74 -0.86 -12.72 5.20
CA LYS A 74 -1.48 -11.40 4.95
C LYS A 74 -0.47 -10.25 5.07
N ALA A 75 0.47 -10.35 6.02
CA ALA A 75 1.52 -9.34 6.21
C ALA A 75 2.52 -9.31 5.06
N GLU A 76 2.87 -10.46 4.49
CA GLU A 76 3.78 -10.54 3.32
C GLU A 76 3.12 -9.91 2.09
N LYS A 77 1.85 -10.25 1.82
CA LYS A 77 1.07 -9.64 0.74
C LYS A 77 1.01 -8.12 0.89
N LEU A 78 0.75 -7.63 2.12
CA LEU A 78 0.70 -6.21 2.43
C LEU A 78 2.04 -5.51 2.18
N ASN A 79 3.15 -6.08 2.65
CA ASN A 79 4.48 -5.51 2.49
C ASN A 79 4.88 -5.46 1.01
N ILE A 80 4.57 -6.50 0.25
CA ILE A 80 4.83 -6.55 -1.19
C ILE A 80 4.03 -5.46 -1.94
N ILE A 81 2.75 -5.28 -1.60
CA ILE A 81 1.93 -4.21 -2.20
C ILE A 81 2.52 -2.84 -1.85
N ASN A 82 2.90 -2.62 -0.59
CA ASN A 82 3.36 -1.30 -0.13
C ASN A 82 4.74 -0.91 -0.67
N LEU A 83 5.66 -1.87 -0.82
CA LEU A 83 7.03 -1.62 -1.27
C LEU A 83 7.19 -1.76 -2.78
N ARG A 84 6.29 -2.51 -3.44
CA ARG A 84 6.33 -2.79 -4.88
C ARG A 84 7.74 -3.23 -5.34
N PRO A 85 8.26 -4.34 -4.79
CA PRO A 85 9.61 -4.75 -5.07
C PRO A 85 9.76 -5.04 -6.57
N SER A 86 10.85 -4.54 -7.14
CA SER A 86 11.17 -4.68 -8.58
C SER A 86 12.26 -5.72 -8.83
N SER A 87 12.92 -6.18 -7.78
CA SER A 87 14.02 -7.13 -7.85
C SER A 87 13.86 -8.28 -6.86
N GLN A 88 14.47 -9.42 -7.18
CA GLN A 88 14.49 -10.60 -6.31
C GLN A 88 15.14 -10.31 -4.95
N ALA A 89 16.17 -9.47 -4.93
CA ALA A 89 16.86 -9.05 -3.72
C ALA A 89 15.93 -8.32 -2.74
N GLU A 90 14.98 -7.53 -3.24
CA GLU A 90 14.00 -6.81 -2.41
C GLU A 90 12.92 -7.71 -1.83
N ILE A 91 12.69 -8.91 -2.37
CA ILE A 91 11.64 -9.82 -1.93
C ILE A 91 12.11 -10.77 -0.83
N TYR A 92 13.36 -11.22 -0.91
CA TYR A 92 13.93 -12.16 0.07
C TYR A 92 13.74 -11.76 1.54
N PRO A 93 13.81 -10.47 1.93
CA PRO A 93 13.54 -10.07 3.31
C PRO A 93 12.09 -10.30 3.78
N PHE A 94 11.14 -10.39 2.85
CA PHE A 94 9.70 -10.48 3.16
C PHE A 94 9.14 -11.88 2.98
N ALA A 95 9.73 -12.67 2.09
CA ALA A 95 9.22 -13.97 1.74
C ALA A 95 10.07 -15.07 2.39
N HIS A 96 9.59 -15.60 3.51
CA HIS A 96 10.30 -16.65 4.23
C HIS A 96 10.25 -18.02 3.51
N GLU A 97 9.28 -18.23 2.60
CA GLU A 97 9.08 -19.48 1.85
C GLU A 97 8.59 -19.26 0.39
N THR A 98 9.19 -18.35 -0.39
CA THR A 98 8.81 -18.25 -1.82
C THR A 98 9.68 -19.10 -2.73
N ASP A 99 9.00 -19.94 -3.50
CA ASP A 99 9.49 -20.56 -4.73
C ASP A 99 10.10 -19.48 -5.65
N GLN A 100 11.31 -19.71 -6.17
CA GLN A 100 12.07 -18.75 -6.98
C GLN A 100 11.32 -18.24 -8.23
N SER A 101 10.24 -18.92 -8.61
CA SER A 101 9.35 -18.59 -9.72
C SER A 101 8.37 -17.44 -9.43
N PHE A 102 8.21 -17.01 -8.17
CA PHE A 102 7.27 -15.96 -7.75
C PHE A 102 7.53 -14.59 -8.44
N LEU A 103 8.80 -14.29 -8.72
CA LEU A 103 9.26 -12.98 -9.22
C LEU A 103 8.91 -12.66 -10.67
N LYS A 104 8.75 -13.67 -11.53
CA LYS A 104 8.40 -13.42 -12.94
C LYS A 104 6.98 -12.91 -13.14
N PHE A 105 6.17 -12.89 -12.08
CA PHE A 105 4.72 -12.68 -12.16
C PHE A 105 4.20 -11.47 -11.40
N MET A 106 5.07 -10.59 -10.88
CA MET A 106 4.67 -9.68 -9.82
C MET A 106 4.05 -8.35 -10.22
N TRP A 107 4.16 -7.91 -11.47
CA TRP A 107 3.43 -6.75 -12.00
C TRP A 107 3.08 -7.05 -13.45
#